data_AF-A0A3P9CUD2-F1
#
_entry.id   AF-A0A3P9CUD2-F1
#
_cell.length_a   1.000
_cell.length_b   1.000
_cell.length_c   1.000
_cell.angle_alpha   90.00
_cell.angle_beta   90.00
_cell.angle_gamma   90.00
#
_symmetry.space_group_name_H-M   'P 1'
#
loop_
_entity.id
_entity.type
_entity.pdbx_description
1 polymer ?
#
loop_
_entity_poly.entity_id
_entity_poly.type
_entity_poly.pdbx_seq_one_letter_code
_entity_poly.pdbx_strand_id
1 'polypeptide(L)'
;MKRNTATVASFFRPAAAAVLLLLFFGWDEQARAHPVDRPFSPVLRHPQTYRDVGQVSEHHHLEICCLHANILDYYLTNILHHTNNDHAQMHRLKTNLHRISTDLQAHGCNVTQYHDHKNAVDFRTKLEKMEKMKGITKAISELDILFSYLQDYCVEPRNSTDA
;
A
#
# COMPACT_ATOMS: atom_id res chain seq x y z
N MET A 1 -74.74 -35.39 -0.33
CA MET A 1 -73.81 -35.14 -1.46
C MET A 1 -73.30 -33.70 -1.37
N LYS A 2 -72.00 -33.53 -1.10
CA LYS A 2 -71.08 -32.39 -1.35
C LYS A 2 -71.60 -30.93 -1.43
N ARG A 3 -71.09 -30.05 -0.55
CA ARG A 3 -70.11 -28.94 -0.81
C ARG A 3 -69.91 -28.09 0.46
N ASN A 4 -68.70 -28.03 1.04
CA ASN A 4 -67.66 -26.96 0.94
C ASN A 4 -68.06 -25.69 1.74
N THR A 5 -67.24 -24.99 2.54
CA THR A 5 -65.82 -24.63 2.41
C THR A 5 -65.40 -23.94 3.72
N ALA A 6 -64.23 -24.23 4.27
CA ALA A 6 -63.60 -23.36 5.26
C ALA A 6 -62.91 -22.21 4.51
N THR A 7 -63.28 -20.97 4.82
CA THR A 7 -62.59 -19.77 4.32
C THR A 7 -61.28 -19.63 5.08
N VAL A 8 -60.17 -20.07 4.48
CA VAL A 8 -58.83 -19.76 4.95
C VAL A 8 -58.39 -18.43 4.33
N ALA A 9 -58.12 -17.48 5.24
CA ALA A 9 -57.19 -16.35 5.17
C ALA A 9 -57.11 -15.53 3.87
N SER A 10 -57.64 -14.30 3.94
CA SER A 10 -57.15 -13.18 3.13
C SER A 10 -56.25 -12.30 3.99
N PHE A 11 -54.94 -12.45 3.82
CA PHE A 11 -53.93 -11.46 4.23
C PHE A 11 -52.81 -11.42 3.19
N PHE A 12 -53.13 -11.17 1.93
CA PHE A 12 -52.10 -10.80 0.95
C PHE A 12 -52.01 -9.28 0.87
N ARG A 13 -50.96 -8.77 1.55
CA ARG A 13 -50.51 -7.39 1.50
C ARG A 13 -50.23 -6.96 0.05
N PRO A 14 -50.57 -5.72 -0.36
CA PRO A 14 -50.41 -5.23 -1.74
C PRO A 14 -48.95 -5.04 -2.19
N ALA A 15 -47.97 -5.30 -1.32
CA ALA A 15 -46.56 -5.10 -1.61
C ALA A 15 -45.94 -6.17 -2.53
N ALA A 16 -46.55 -7.36 -2.64
CA ALA A 16 -45.99 -8.43 -3.48
C ALA A 16 -46.19 -8.18 -4.99
N ALA A 17 -47.26 -7.47 -5.37
CA ALA A 17 -47.57 -7.20 -6.77
C ALA A 17 -46.64 -6.14 -7.40
N ALA A 18 -46.18 -5.16 -6.61
CA ALA A 18 -45.25 -4.14 -7.07
C ALA A 18 -43.84 -4.71 -7.36
N VAL A 19 -43.41 -5.71 -6.57
CA VAL A 19 -42.12 -6.39 -6.78
C VAL A 19 -42.15 -7.24 -8.05
N LEU A 20 -43.28 -7.89 -8.36
CA LEU A 20 -43.45 -8.67 -9.58
C LEU A 20 -43.39 -7.80 -10.84
N LEU A 21 -43.95 -6.59 -10.82
CA LEU A 21 -43.88 -5.68 -11.97
C LEU A 21 -42.46 -5.17 -12.25
N LEU A 22 -41.66 -4.89 -11.22
CA LEU A 22 -40.26 -4.47 -11.38
C LEU A 22 -39.36 -5.56 -11.98
N LEU A 23 -39.73 -6.84 -11.81
CA LEU A 23 -39.01 -7.96 -12.42
C LEU A 23 -39.30 -8.13 -13.93
N PHE A 24 -40.41 -7.60 -14.45
CA PHE A 24 -40.76 -7.71 -15.88
C PHE A 24 -40.29 -6.53 -16.75
N PHE A 25 -39.99 -5.36 -16.16
CA PHE A 25 -39.43 -4.22 -16.92
C PHE A 25 -37.90 -4.21 -17.01
N GLY A 26 -37.21 -5.11 -16.30
CA GLY A 26 -35.75 -5.21 -16.30
C GLY A 26 -35.15 -6.12 -17.39
N TRP A 27 -35.96 -6.68 -18.30
CA TRP A 27 -35.54 -7.80 -19.16
C TRP A 27 -35.74 -7.58 -20.67
N ASP A 28 -35.73 -6.33 -21.15
CA ASP A 28 -35.68 -6.11 -22.60
C ASP A 28 -34.84 -4.89 -22.96
N GLU A 29 -33.57 -4.94 -22.57
CA GLU A 29 -32.50 -4.31 -23.33
C GLU A 29 -31.27 -5.19 -23.14
N GLN A 30 -31.06 -6.12 -24.06
CA GLN A 30 -29.71 -6.60 -24.36
C GLN A 30 -28.94 -5.40 -24.96
N ALA A 31 -28.57 -4.45 -24.10
CA ALA A 31 -27.43 -3.60 -24.36
C ALA A 31 -26.30 -4.58 -24.64
N ARG A 32 -25.89 -4.70 -25.92
CA ARG A 32 -24.65 -5.36 -26.26
C ARG A 32 -23.56 -4.55 -25.59
N ALA A 33 -23.23 -4.94 -24.35
CA ALA A 33 -22.08 -4.46 -23.63
C ALA A 33 -20.91 -4.62 -24.58
N HIS A 34 -20.46 -3.48 -25.14
CA HIS A 34 -19.15 -3.47 -25.78
C HIS A 34 -18.19 -3.96 -24.69
N PRO A 35 -17.28 -4.91 -24.98
CA PRO A 35 -16.34 -5.35 -23.98
C PRO A 35 -15.51 -4.12 -23.58
N VAL A 36 -15.87 -3.54 -22.44
CA VAL A 36 -15.27 -2.31 -21.88
C VAL A 36 -13.77 -2.52 -21.63
N ASP A 37 -13.35 -3.77 -21.53
CA ASP A 37 -11.99 -4.14 -21.18
C ASP A 37 -11.18 -4.73 -22.33
N ARG A 38 -11.44 -4.43 -23.60
CA ARG A 38 -10.50 -4.87 -24.64
C ARG A 38 -9.24 -4.02 -24.55
N PRO A 39 -8.10 -4.55 -24.04
CA PRO A 39 -6.91 -3.73 -23.90
C PRO A 39 -6.42 -3.31 -25.29
N PHE A 40 -5.91 -2.09 -25.40
CA PHE A 40 -5.31 -1.60 -26.65
C PHE A 40 -4.12 -2.44 -27.11
N SER A 41 -3.53 -3.25 -26.22
CA SER A 41 -2.50 -4.24 -26.53
C SER A 41 -2.88 -5.62 -25.96
N PRO A 42 -2.90 -6.69 -26.78
CA PRO A 42 -3.11 -8.06 -26.29
C PRO A 42 -2.12 -8.49 -25.20
N VAL A 43 -0.92 -7.88 -25.19
CA VAL A 43 0.16 -8.19 -24.24
C VAL A 43 -0.18 -7.74 -22.81
N LEU A 44 -1.06 -6.74 -22.63
CA LEU A 44 -1.48 -6.28 -21.30
C LEU A 44 -2.26 -7.34 -20.49
N ARG A 45 -2.80 -8.36 -21.16
CA ARG A 45 -3.47 -9.51 -20.51
C ARG A 45 -2.65 -10.79 -20.57
N HIS A 46 -1.43 -10.73 -21.08
CA HIS A 46 -0.59 -11.92 -21.22
C HIS A 46 -0.04 -12.32 -19.84
N PRO A 47 -0.38 -13.51 -19.30
CA PRO A 47 0.01 -13.88 -17.94
C PRO A 47 1.52 -13.91 -17.72
N GLN A 48 2.31 -14.21 -18.77
CA GLN A 48 3.77 -14.15 -18.67
C GLN A 48 4.26 -12.71 -18.52
N THR A 49 3.67 -11.74 -19.23
CA THR A 49 4.09 -10.35 -19.13
C THR A 49 3.87 -9.81 -17.73
N TYR A 50 2.75 -10.17 -17.10
CA TYR A 50 2.49 -9.79 -15.71
C TYR A 50 3.50 -10.44 -14.75
N ARG A 51 3.84 -11.72 -14.95
CA ARG A 51 4.87 -12.41 -14.15
C ARG A 51 6.26 -11.82 -14.33
N ASP A 52 6.66 -11.51 -15.56
CA ASP A 52 7.97 -10.92 -15.87
C ASP A 52 8.09 -9.51 -15.28
N VAL A 53 7.04 -8.68 -15.41
CA VAL A 53 6.98 -7.37 -14.77
C VAL A 53 7.05 -7.50 -13.25
N GLY A 54 6.29 -8.44 -12.67
CA GLY A 54 6.31 -8.75 -11.25
C GLY A 54 7.72 -9.09 -10.77
N GLN A 55 8.38 -10.06 -11.42
CA GLN A 55 9.71 -10.54 -11.05
C GLN A 55 10.78 -9.44 -11.14
N VAL A 56 10.76 -8.64 -12.22
CA VAL A 56 11.70 -7.51 -12.37
C VAL A 56 11.42 -6.44 -11.31
N SER A 57 10.14 -6.11 -11.08
CA SER A 57 9.77 -5.11 -10.08
C SER A 57 10.09 -5.55 -8.65
N GLU A 58 9.85 -6.82 -8.29
CA GLU A 58 10.04 -7.34 -6.94
C GLU A 58 11.49 -7.24 -6.48
N HIS A 59 12.45 -7.60 -7.35
CA HIS A 59 13.86 -7.50 -7.02
C HIS A 59 14.27 -6.05 -6.72
N HIS A 60 13.78 -5.11 -7.53
CA HIS A 60 14.03 -3.69 -7.32
C HIS A 60 13.28 -3.13 -6.10
N HIS A 61 12.08 -3.64 -5.79
CA HIS A 61 11.32 -3.21 -4.62
C HIS A 61 12.08 -3.53 -3.32
N LEU A 62 12.59 -4.76 -3.18
CA LEU A 62 13.37 -5.13 -2.01
C LEU A 62 14.67 -4.33 -1.93
N GLU A 63 15.36 -4.15 -3.06
CA GLU A 63 16.59 -3.36 -3.12
C GLU A 63 16.36 -1.91 -2.68
N ILE A 64 15.32 -1.25 -3.21
CA ILE A 64 14.95 0.12 -2.85
C ILE A 64 14.54 0.18 -1.38
N CYS A 65 13.76 -0.78 -0.89
CA CYS A 65 13.37 -0.86 0.50
C CYS A 65 14.59 -0.93 1.42
N CYS A 66 15.51 -1.87 1.18
CA CYS A 66 16.67 -2.08 2.05
C CYS A 66 17.69 -0.93 1.95
N LEU A 67 17.81 -0.27 0.79
CA LEU A 67 18.56 0.98 0.66
C LEU A 67 17.99 2.08 1.58
N HIS A 68 16.67 2.28 1.57
CA HIS A 68 16.05 3.30 2.42
C HIS A 68 16.06 2.90 3.90
N ALA A 69 16.03 1.60 4.22
CA ALA A 69 16.26 1.10 5.57
C ALA A 69 17.69 1.43 6.06
N ASN A 70 18.72 1.35 5.20
CA ASN A 70 20.07 1.81 5.54
C ASN A 70 20.12 3.32 5.82
N ILE A 71 19.44 4.13 5.00
CA ILE A 71 19.35 5.57 5.23
C ILE A 71 18.62 5.86 6.55
N LEU A 72 17.53 5.13 6.85
CA LEU A 72 16.81 5.22 8.12
C LEU A 72 17.71 4.91 9.32
N ASP A 73 18.54 3.87 9.23
CA ASP A 73 19.52 3.53 10.27
C ASP A 73 20.51 4.69 10.52
N TYR A 74 20.98 5.33 9.44
CA TYR A 74 21.81 6.52 9.55
C TYR A 74 21.05 7.69 10.23
N TYR A 75 19.78 7.91 9.90
CA TYR A 75 18.94 8.91 10.55
C TYR A 75 18.84 8.68 12.05
N LEU A 76 18.54 7.44 12.47
CA LEU A 76 18.41 7.08 13.88
C LEU A 76 19.70 7.33 14.65
N THR A 77 20.84 6.94 14.06
CA THR A 77 22.14 6.97 14.73
C THR A 77 22.78 8.35 14.72
N ASN A 78 22.64 9.13 13.65
CA ASN A 78 23.45 10.33 13.43
C ASN A 78 22.64 11.64 13.36
N ILE A 79 21.33 11.58 13.05
CA ILE A 79 20.51 12.79 12.88
C ILE A 79 19.57 12.94 14.07
N LEU A 80 18.70 11.95 14.28
CA LEU A 80 17.69 11.95 15.33
C LEU A 80 18.30 11.76 16.72
N HIS A 81 19.51 11.21 16.82
CA HIS A 81 20.25 11.17 18.07
C HIS A 81 20.51 12.58 18.66
N HIS A 82 20.63 13.59 17.80
CA HIS A 82 20.89 14.98 18.23
C HIS A 82 19.65 15.77 18.62
N THR A 83 18.44 15.23 18.46
CA THR A 83 17.20 15.92 18.84
C THR A 83 16.80 15.57 20.27
N ASN A 84 16.29 16.55 21.01
CA ASN A 84 15.74 16.32 22.35
C ASN A 84 14.41 15.55 22.28
N ASN A 85 14.01 14.95 23.39
CA ASN A 85 12.75 14.22 23.53
C ASN A 85 11.65 15.05 24.21
N ASP A 86 11.87 16.37 24.36
CA ASP A 86 10.97 17.27 25.09
C ASP A 86 9.58 17.36 24.43
N HIS A 87 9.50 17.04 23.13
CA HIS A 87 8.24 16.87 22.41
C HIS A 87 7.83 15.40 22.36
N ALA A 88 6.66 15.07 22.93
CA ALA A 88 6.12 13.71 22.94
C ALA A 88 6.00 13.10 21.52
N GLN A 89 5.75 13.93 20.50
CA GLN A 89 5.73 13.52 19.09
C GLN A 89 7.11 13.02 18.63
N MET A 90 8.19 13.73 18.99
CA MET A 90 9.56 13.36 18.61
C MET A 90 9.97 12.04 19.26
N HIS A 91 9.64 11.86 20.55
CA HIS A 91 9.90 10.59 21.23
C HIS A 91 9.17 9.43 20.53
N ARG A 92 7.85 9.55 20.30
CA ARG A 92 7.07 8.50 19.60
C ARG A 92 7.59 8.22 18.20
N LEU A 93 7.96 9.25 17.46
CA LEU A 93 8.51 9.13 16.12
C LEU A 93 9.80 8.31 16.12
N LYS A 94 10.77 8.63 17.00
CA LYS A 94 12.01 7.85 17.13
C LYS A 94 11.73 6.39 17.48
N THR A 95 10.84 6.13 18.43
CA THR A 95 10.45 4.77 18.80
C THR A 95 9.89 3.99 17.60
N ASN A 96 8.98 4.60 16.85
CA ASN A 96 8.38 3.95 15.69
C ASN A 96 9.38 3.73 14.55
N LEU A 97 10.23 4.72 14.27
CA LEU A 97 11.28 4.61 13.25
C LEU A 97 12.33 3.55 13.62
N HIS A 98 12.70 3.46 14.89
CA HIS A 98 13.58 2.39 15.37
C HIS A 98 12.94 1.02 15.17
N ARG A 99 11.66 0.89 15.54
CA ARG A 99 10.90 -0.34 15.31
C ARG A 99 10.84 -0.73 13.83
N ILE A 100 10.56 0.22 12.93
CA ILE A 100 10.58 -0.02 11.48
C ILE A 100 11.95 -0.55 11.05
N SER A 101 13.05 0.07 11.48
CA SER A 101 14.41 -0.41 11.15
C SER A 101 14.63 -1.86 11.62
N THR A 102 14.24 -2.18 12.86
CA THR A 102 14.36 -3.54 13.40
C THR A 102 13.50 -4.55 12.64
N ASP A 103 12.24 -4.22 12.37
CA ASP A 103 11.30 -5.11 11.69
C ASP A 103 11.79 -5.39 10.26
N LEU A 104 12.30 -4.40 9.53
CA LEU A 104 12.87 -4.59 8.18
C LEU A 104 14.13 -5.47 8.19
N GLN A 105 15.01 -5.32 9.19
CA GLN A 105 16.17 -6.20 9.34
C GLN A 105 15.75 -7.66 9.56
N ALA A 106 14.72 -7.89 10.38
CA ALA A 106 14.16 -9.21 10.61
C ALA A 106 13.53 -9.83 9.34
N HIS A 107 13.03 -9.00 8.41
CA HIS A 107 12.49 -9.42 7.12
C HIS A 107 13.55 -9.53 6.00
N GLY A 108 14.83 -9.54 6.35
CA GLY A 108 15.91 -9.83 5.40
C GLY A 108 16.60 -8.60 4.82
N CYS A 109 16.23 -7.38 5.22
CA CYS A 109 17.03 -6.21 4.88
C CYS A 109 18.29 -6.15 5.74
N ASN A 110 19.39 -6.72 5.23
CA ASN A 110 20.70 -6.47 5.82
C ASN A 110 21.13 -5.02 5.52
N VAL A 111 20.72 -4.08 6.38
CA VAL A 111 21.04 -2.65 6.21
C VAL A 111 22.53 -2.39 6.08
N THR A 112 23.39 -3.22 6.67
CA THR A 112 24.85 -3.07 6.56
C THR A 112 25.36 -3.37 5.15
N GLN A 113 24.71 -4.28 4.41
CA GLN A 113 25.07 -4.59 3.03
C GLN A 113 24.90 -3.37 2.10
N TYR A 114 23.95 -2.48 2.42
CA TYR A 114 23.69 -1.27 1.65
C TYR A 114 24.52 -0.08 2.11
N HIS A 115 25.43 -0.26 3.08
CA HIS A 115 26.28 0.83 3.56
C HIS A 115 27.08 1.47 2.42
N ASP A 116 27.73 0.66 1.59
CA ASP A 116 28.56 1.12 0.46
C ASP A 116 27.76 1.33 -0.84
N HIS A 117 26.44 1.18 -0.78
CA HIS A 117 25.60 1.44 -1.94
C HIS A 117 25.75 2.91 -2.37
N LYS A 118 25.96 3.15 -3.67
CA LYS A 118 26.24 4.49 -4.23
C LYS A 118 25.31 5.57 -3.69
N ASN A 119 24.01 5.32 -3.68
CA ASN A 119 23.02 6.30 -3.22
C ASN A 119 23.10 6.57 -1.71
N ALA A 120 23.44 5.56 -0.89
CA ALA A 120 23.61 5.73 0.55
C ALA A 120 24.89 6.54 0.85
N VAL A 121 25.98 6.24 0.15
CA VAL A 121 27.23 7.01 0.21
C VAL A 121 27.00 8.45 -0.23
N ASP A 122 26.36 8.67 -1.39
CA ASP A 122 26.08 10.00 -1.91
C ASP A 122 25.20 10.83 -0.96
N PHE A 123 24.21 10.20 -0.30
CA PHE A 123 23.42 10.82 0.75
C PHE A 123 24.29 11.29 1.93
N ARG A 124 25.12 10.39 2.49
CA ARG A 124 26.00 10.72 3.62
C ARG A 124 27.02 11.80 3.25
N THR A 125 27.68 11.67 2.10
CA THR A 125 28.66 12.65 1.61
C THR A 125 28.03 14.02 1.36
N LYS A 126 26.78 14.09 0.89
CA LYS A 126 26.08 15.38 0.74
C LYS A 126 25.80 16.03 2.10
N LEU A 127 25.38 15.24 3.10
CA LEU A 127 25.16 15.76 4.45
C LEU A 127 26.46 16.23 5.12
N GLU A 128 27.54 15.46 5.00
CA GLU A 128 28.85 15.80 5.57
C GLU A 128 29.44 17.11 5.00
N LYS A 129 29.12 17.44 3.75
CA LYS A 129 29.53 18.70 3.11
C LYS A 129 28.73 19.91 3.61
N MET A 130 27.64 19.70 4.34
CA MET A 130 26.87 20.79 4.94
C MET A 130 27.42 21.12 6.32
N GLU A 131 27.21 22.37 6.76
CA GLU A 131 27.41 22.72 8.16
C GLU A 131 26.54 21.82 9.06
N LYS A 132 27.08 21.30 10.16
CA LYS A 132 26.45 20.27 11.00
C LYS A 132 24.98 20.55 11.32
N MET A 133 24.67 21.73 11.85
CA MET A 133 23.29 22.09 12.24
C MET A 133 22.37 22.29 11.03
N LYS A 134 22.91 22.79 9.92
CA LYS A 134 22.18 22.95 8.65
C LYS A 134 21.84 21.59 8.04
N GLY A 135 22.79 20.66 8.06
CA GLY A 135 22.59 19.28 7.62
C GLY A 135 21.53 18.55 8.44
N ILE A 136 21.60 18.66 9.78
CA ILE A 136 20.60 18.07 10.68
C ILE A 136 19.20 18.65 10.42
N THR A 137 19.08 19.98 10.38
CA THR A 137 17.79 20.64 10.12
C THR A 137 17.20 20.22 8.79
N LYS A 138 18.03 20.16 7.73
CA LYS A 138 17.60 19.72 6.40
C LYS A 138 17.16 18.27 6.40
N ALA A 139 17.92 17.37 7.01
CA ALA A 139 17.56 15.96 7.07
C ALA A 139 16.24 15.76 7.82
N ILE A 140 16.04 16.42 8.97
CA ILE A 140 14.77 16.35 9.70
C ILE A 140 13.59 16.82 8.82
N SER A 141 13.79 17.86 7.99
CA SER A 141 12.75 18.34 7.07
C SER A 141 12.46 17.42 5.88
N GLU A 142 13.32 16.41 5.62
CA GLU A 142 13.16 15.42 4.54
C GLU A 142 12.79 14.03 5.08
N LEU A 143 12.49 13.94 6.38
CA LEU A 143 12.11 12.68 7.02
C LEU A 143 10.80 12.12 6.45
N ASP A 144 9.89 13.00 6.03
CA ASP A 144 8.65 12.66 5.34
C ASP A 144 8.90 12.02 3.95
N ILE A 145 9.89 12.52 3.21
CA ILE A 145 10.33 11.94 1.94
C ILE A 145 10.89 10.53 2.19
N LEU A 146 11.79 10.37 3.16
CA LEU A 146 12.30 9.05 3.53
C LEU A 146 11.16 8.09 3.91
N PHE A 147 10.22 8.56 4.72
CA PHE A 147 9.09 7.76 5.16
C PHE A 147 8.19 7.35 3.99
N SER A 148 8.02 8.21 2.98
CA SER A 148 7.24 7.89 1.77
C SER A 148 7.88 6.74 0.98
N TYR A 149 9.21 6.74 0.81
CA TYR A 149 9.90 5.61 0.18
C TYR A 149 9.76 4.31 0.98
N LEU A 150 9.87 4.37 2.32
CA LEU A 150 9.64 3.19 3.15
C LEU A 150 8.21 2.66 2.98
N GLN A 151 7.22 3.56 2.91
CA GLN A 151 5.82 3.17 2.72
C GLN A 151 5.56 2.53 1.35
N ASP A 152 6.14 3.07 0.28
CA ASP A 152 5.89 2.61 -1.08
C ASP A 152 6.58 1.27 -1.39
N TYR A 153 7.77 1.03 -0.79
CA TYR A 153 8.62 -0.11 -1.15
C TYR A 153 8.75 -1.18 -0.08
N CYS A 154 8.48 -0.85 1.20
CA CYS A 154 8.64 -1.79 2.32
C CYS A 154 7.33 -2.32 2.91
N VAL A 155 6.18 -2.03 2.29
CA VAL A 155 4.89 -2.56 2.70
C VAL A 155 4.50 -3.68 1.76
N GLU A 156 4.20 -4.86 2.30
CA GLU A 156 3.70 -5.97 1.49
C GLU A 156 2.40 -5.56 0.76
N PRO A 157 2.27 -5.88 -0.53
CA PRO A 157 1.01 -5.68 -1.25
C PRO A 157 -0.09 -6.47 -0.56
N ARG A 158 -1.26 -5.85 -0.32
CA ARG A 158 -2.42 -6.60 0.15
C ARG A 158 -2.76 -7.68 -0.88
N ASN A 159 -2.80 -8.93 -0.44
CA ASN A 159 -3.36 -10.01 -1.24
C ASN A 159 -4.82 -9.65 -1.57
N SER A 160 -5.17 -9.66 -2.85
CA SER A 160 -6.50 -9.34 -3.38
C SER A 160 -7.60 -10.35 -2.99
N THR A 161 -7.33 -11.23 -2.04
CA THR A 161 -8.28 -12.18 -1.45
C THR A 161 -9.05 -11.63 -0.24
N ASP A 162 -8.69 -10.44 0.24
CA ASP A 162 -9.30 -9.84 1.45
C ASP A 162 -10.34 -8.73 1.15
N ALA A 163 -10.96 -8.74 -0.05
CA ALA A 163 -12.02 -7.80 -0.44
C ALA A 163 -13.34 -8.51 -0.82
#